data_AF-A0A355BG74-F1
#
_entry.id   AF-A0A355BG74-F1
#
_cell.length_a   1.000
_cell.length_b   1.000
_cell.length_c   1.000
_cell.angle_alpha   90.00
_cell.angle_beta   90.00
_cell.angle_gamma   90.00
#
_symmetry.space_group_name_H-M   'P 1'
#
loop_
_entity.id
_entity.type
_entity.pdbx_description
1 polymer ?
#
loop_
_entity_poly.entity_id
_entity_poly.type
_entity_poly.pdbx_seq_one_letter_code
_entity_poly.pdbx_strand_id
1 'polypeptide(L)' 'WGFDAMSGDFVDMMATGIVDPAKVTRFALQNAASIASMVLTTEALVADKPEPAAAAAPGAGMGGMGGM' A
#
# COMPACT_ATOMS: atom_id res chain seq x y z
N TRP A 1 -18.87 25.28 7.70
CA TRP A 1 -18.10 25.92 6.62
C TRP A 1 -16.88 25.09 6.28
N GLY A 2 -16.64 24.86 5.00
CA GLY A 2 -15.42 24.20 4.49
C GLY A 2 -15.29 24.44 2.99
N PHE A 3 -14.20 23.95 2.40
CA PHE A 3 -13.87 24.17 1.01
C PHE A 3 -14.46 23.07 0.14
N ASP A 4 -15.29 23.44 -0.83
CA ASP A 4 -15.75 22.53 -1.88
C ASP A 4 -14.69 22.46 -2.98
N ALA A 5 -14.03 21.30 -3.09
CA ALA A 5 -12.97 21.09 -4.07
C ALA A 5 -13.45 21.03 -5.53
N MET A 6 -14.74 20.82 -5.78
CA MET A 6 -15.28 20.79 -7.15
C MET A 6 -15.55 22.19 -7.70
N SER A 7 -16.09 23.09 -6.86
CA SER A 7 -16.39 24.48 -7.24
C SER A 7 -15.25 25.45 -6.95
N GLY A 8 -14.42 25.15 -5.94
CA GLY A 8 -13.34 26.03 -5.47
C GLY A 8 -13.80 27.09 -4.47
N ASP A 9 -15.02 27.01 -3.95
CA ASP A 9 -15.60 27.99 -3.04
C ASP A 9 -15.70 27.46 -1.60
N PHE A 10 -15.76 28.39 -0.65
CA PHE A 10 -16.12 28.06 0.74
C PHE A 10 -17.63 28.01 0.89
N VAL A 11 -18.15 26.90 1.41
CA VAL A 11 -19.58 26.63 1.53
C VAL A 11 -19.96 26.08 2.90
N ASP A 12 -21.26 26.10 3.22
CA ASP A 12 -21.80 25.26 4.27
C ASP A 12 -21.93 23.81 3.77
N MET A 13 -20.94 22.99 4.11
CA MET A 13 -20.81 21.59 3.67
C MET A 13 -22.03 20.73 4.02
N MET A 14 -22.71 21.00 5.14
CA MET A 14 -23.90 20.24 5.53
C MET A 14 -25.08 20.58 4.62
N ALA A 15 -25.28 21.87 4.34
CA ALA A 15 -26.35 22.34 3.46
C ALA A 15 -26.14 21.94 1.99
N THR A 16 -24.87 21.83 1.55
CA THR A 16 -24.53 21.38 0.19
C THR A 16 -24.46 19.86 0.03
N GLY A 17 -24.64 19.09 1.11
CA GLY A 17 -24.65 17.63 1.09
C GLY A 17 -23.26 16.99 1.02
N ILE A 18 -22.19 17.75 1.26
CA ILE A 18 -20.81 17.24 1.37
C ILE A 18 -20.63 16.69 2.80
N VAL A 19 -21.04 15.45 3.01
CA VAL A 19 -21.09 14.82 4.33
C VAL A 19 -20.46 13.45 4.35
N ASP A 20 -19.70 13.16 5.41
CA ASP A 20 -19.17 11.84 5.69
C ASP A 20 -19.80 11.26 6.96
N PRO A 21 -20.11 9.95 7.01
CA PRO A 21 -20.57 9.33 8.24
C PRO A 21 -19.51 9.44 9.34
N ALA A 22 -19.91 9.81 10.56
CA ALA A 22 -19.00 9.97 11.70
C ALA A 22 -18.11 8.74 11.95
N LYS A 23 -18.63 7.54 11.68
CA LYS A 23 -17.89 6.26 11.80
C LYS A 23 -16.68 6.20 10.85
N VAL A 24 -16.79 6.76 9.64
CA VAL A 24 -15.72 6.77 8.64
C VAL A 24 -14.54 7.61 9.12
N THR A 25 -14.78 8.89 9.44
CA THR A 25 -13.73 9.81 9.90
C THR A 25 -13.09 9.34 11.20
N ARG A 26 -13.90 8.85 12.16
CA ARG A 26 -13.42 8.25 13.41
C ARG A 26 -12.43 7.11 13.16
N PHE A 27 -12.82 6.13 12.33
CA PHE A 27 -11.97 4.97 12.11
C PHE A 27 -10.73 5.31 11.30
N ALA A 28 -10.84 6.22 10.33
CA ALA A 28 -9.69 6.71 9.58
C ALA A 28 -8.61 7.26 10.54
N LEU A 29 -9.00 8.14 11.48
CA LEU A 29 -8.08 8.71 12.47
C LEU A 29 -7.54 7.65 13.43
N GLN A 30 -8.41 6.82 14.00
CA GLN A 30 -8.01 5.81 14.98
C GLN A 30 -7.04 4.77 14.39
N ASN A 31 -7.30 4.30 13.17
CA ASN A 31 -6.45 3.33 12.50
C ASN A 31 -5.10 3.93 12.11
N ALA A 32 -5.10 5.19 11.64
CA ALA A 32 -3.86 5.91 11.35
C ALA A 32 -3.00 6.09 12.61
N ALA A 33 -3.62 6.52 13.72
CA ALA A 33 -2.93 6.67 14.99
C ALA A 33 -2.38 5.32 15.51
N SER A 34 -3.11 4.22 15.32
CA SER A 34 -2.68 2.87 15.71
C SER A 34 -1.39 2.44 14.98
N ILE A 35 -1.38 2.55 13.65
CA ILE A 35 -0.19 2.21 12.86
C ILE A 35 0.97 3.17 13.14
N ALA A 36 0.71 4.47 13.23
CA ALA A 36 1.74 5.45 13.57
C ALA A 36 2.39 5.15 14.92
N SER A 37 1.59 4.79 15.93
CA SER A 37 2.09 4.41 17.26
C SER A 37 2.97 3.16 17.18
N MET A 38 2.52 2.11 16.49
CA MET A 38 3.33 0.91 16.30
C MET A 38 4.67 1.24 15.64
N VAL A 39 4.66 1.97 14.52
CA VAL A 39 5.88 2.32 13.78
C VAL A 39 6.84 3.13 14.63
N LEU A 40 6.36 4.14 15.36
CA LEU A 40 7.19 4.99 16.22
C LEU A 40 7.86 4.22 17.36
N THR A 41 7.24 3.15 17.84
CA THR A 41 7.78 2.30 18.92
C THR A 41 8.54 1.07 18.42
N THR A 42 8.66 0.89 17.11
CA THR A 42 9.37 -0.25 16.51
C THR A 42 10.83 0.12 16.26
N GLU A 43 11.73 -0.35 17.13
CA GLU A 43 13.16 -0.03 17.05
C GLU A 43 13.93 -0.83 15.97
N ALA A 44 13.38 -1.97 15.52
CA ALA A 44 14.02 -2.81 14.51
C ALA A 44 12.99 -3.54 13.63
N LEU A 45 13.32 -3.70 12.36
CA LEU A 45 12.59 -4.51 11.39
C LEU A 45 13.54 -5.56 10.83
N VAL A 46 13.18 -6.84 10.96
CA VAL A 46 13.92 -7.96 10.37
C VAL A 46 13.17 -8.45 9.16
N ALA A 47 13.87 -8.60 8.04
CA ALA A 47 13.32 -9.11 6.79
C ALA A 47 14.25 -10.18 6.20
N ASP A 48 13.66 -11.19 5.58
CA ASP A 48 14.41 -12.23 4.88
C ASP A 48 15.07 -11.66 3.62
N LYS A 49 16.31 -12.08 3.38
CA LYS A 49 17.03 -11.72 2.15
C LYS A 49 16.37 -12.46 0.98
N PRO A 50 16.05 -11.78 -0.15
CA PRO A 50 15.58 -12.46 -1.35
C PRO A 50 16.53 -13.60 -1.75
N GLU A 51 15.99 -14.78 -1.96
CA GLU A 51 16.77 -15.91 -2.45
C GLU A 51 17.30 -15.60 -3.86
N PRO A 52 18.58 -15.92 -4.16
CA PRO A 52 19.05 -15.87 -5.54
C PRO A 52 18.19 -16.83 -6.38
N ALA A 53 17.85 -16.41 -7.60
CA ALA A 53 17.17 -17.27 -8.55
C ALA A 53 17.94 -18.59 -8.66
N ALA A 54 17.23 -19.72 -8.55
CA ALA A 54 17.83 -21.04 -8.64
C ALA A 54 18.67 -21.11 -9.93
N ALA A 55 19.93 -21.53 -9.79
CA ALA A 55 20.79 -21.76 -10.95
C ALA A 55 20.08 -22.76 -11.86
N ALA A 56 19.89 -22.39 -13.13
CA ALA A 56 19.41 -23.33 -14.13
C ALA A 56 20.32 -24.56 -14.07
N ALA A 57 19.73 -25.73 -13.83
CA ALA A 57 20.47 -26.96 -13.62
C ALA A 57 21.43 -27.17 -14.81
N PRO A 58 22.75 -27.34 -14.58
CA PRO A 58 23.69 -27.69 -15.63
C PRO A 58 23.39 -29.15 -16.03
N GLY A 59 22.52 -29.31 -17.02
CA GLY A 59 22.02 -30.66 -17.34
C GLY A 59 21.02 -30.79 -18.47
N ALA A 60 20.71 -29.73 -19.24
CA ALA A 60 20.15 -29.92 -20.58
C ALA A 60 21.26 -30.40 -21.53
N GLY A 61 21.82 -31.59 -21.22
CA GLY A 61 22.86 -32.24 -21.97
C GLY A 61 22.36 -32.58 -23.37
N MET A 62 22.99 -31.95 -24.36
CA MET A 62 23.62 -32.62 -25.49
C MET A 62 22.94 -33.92 -25.96
N GLY A 63 21.84 -33.79 -26.70
CA GLY A 63 21.17 -34.90 -27.39
C GLY A 63 21.00 -34.73 -28.90
N GLY A 64 21.73 -33.79 -29.52
CA GLY A 64 21.54 -33.41 -30.93
C GLY A 64 22.77 -33.64 -31.81
N MET A 65 23.31 -34.86 -31.84
CA MET A 65 24.20 -35.28 -32.93
C MET A 65 23.33 -36.01 -33.97
N GLY A 66 22.98 -35.35 -35.08
CA GLY A 66 22.19 -36.02 -36.10
C GLY A 66 21.75 -35.18 -37.29
N GLY A 67 22.72 -34.69 -38.07
CA GLY A 67 22.55 -34.56 -39.52
C GLY A 67 22.11 -33.20 -40.06
N MET A 68 23.00 -32.65 -40.90
CA MET A 68 22.79 -31.64 -41.95
C MET A 68 22.61 -30.20 -41.48
#